data_AF-A0A0J7JUW5-F1
#
_entry.id   AF-A0A0J7JUW5-F1
#
_cell.length_a   1.000
_cell.length_b   1.000
_cell.length_c   1.000
_cell.angle_alpha   90.00
_cell.angle_beta   90.00
_cell.angle_gamma   90.00
#
_symmetry.space_group_name_H-M   'P 1'
#
loop_
_entity.id
_entity.type
_entity.pdbx_description
1 polymer ?
#
loop_
_entity_poly.entity_id
_entity_poly.type
_entity_poly.pdbx_seq_one_letter_code
_entity_poly.pdbx_strand_id
1 'polypeptide(L)'
;MGGCKIGFWNVAGLGNKDVDFWEGLREWDIIFLIETWVEERGWERIRGRLPAGYSWEAQHAKKKNKKGRAMGGMVLGIRVGIETVGVRKEKGEGVMERV
;
A
#
# COMPACT_ATOMS: atom_id res chain seq x y z
N MET A 1 9.76 17.58 -19.83
CA MET A 1 9.01 17.26 -18.59
C MET A 1 8.67 15.78 -18.66
N GLY A 2 9.26 14.95 -17.78
CA GLY A 2 8.92 13.53 -17.73
C GLY A 2 7.50 13.33 -17.19
N GLY A 3 6.76 12.35 -17.70
CA GLY A 3 5.44 11.99 -17.18
C GLY A 3 5.54 11.33 -15.80
N CYS A 4 4.50 11.50 -14.99
CA CYS A 4 4.36 10.81 -13.70
C CYS A 4 3.90 9.36 -13.91
N LYS A 5 4.60 8.39 -13.31
CA LYS A 5 4.24 6.97 -13.38
C LYS A 5 3.47 6.54 -12.13
N ILE A 6 2.25 6.07 -12.32
CA ILE A 6 1.37 5.62 -11.22
C ILE A 6 1.14 4.11 -11.33
N GLY A 7 1.48 3.37 -10.29
CA GLY A 7 1.26 1.92 -10.18
C GLY A 7 0.07 1.62 -9.29
N PHE A 8 -0.80 0.71 -9.72
CA PHE A 8 -1.94 0.21 -8.95
C PHE A 8 -1.96 -1.32 -9.02
N TRP A 9 -1.80 -2.00 -7.87
CA TRP A 9 -1.60 -3.44 -7.85
C TRP A 9 -2.30 -4.13 -6.68
N ASN A 10 -3.16 -5.11 -7.00
CA ASN A 10 -3.60 -6.15 -6.07
C ASN A 10 -2.46 -7.14 -5.78
N VAL A 11 -1.89 -7.06 -4.58
CA VAL A 11 -0.71 -7.86 -4.21
C VAL A 11 -1.04 -9.20 -3.58
N ALA A 12 -2.30 -9.39 -3.15
CA ALA A 12 -2.78 -10.59 -2.44
C ALA A 12 -1.84 -11.02 -1.29
N GLY A 13 -1.49 -10.05 -0.44
CA GLY A 13 -0.58 -10.23 0.70
C GLY A 13 0.85 -9.73 0.45
N LEU A 14 1.39 -8.95 1.39
CA LEU A 14 2.77 -8.44 1.34
C LEU A 14 3.81 -9.32 2.09
N GLY A 15 3.37 -10.36 2.80
CA GLY A 15 4.25 -11.12 3.70
C GLY A 15 5.38 -11.89 3.03
N ASN A 16 5.16 -12.37 1.79
CA ASN A 16 6.02 -13.33 1.08
C ASN A 16 6.55 -12.79 -0.27
N LYS A 17 6.58 -11.47 -0.46
CA LYS A 17 7.16 -10.87 -1.67
C LYS A 17 8.69 -10.93 -1.62
N ASP A 18 9.29 -11.21 -2.77
CA ASP A 18 10.74 -11.32 -2.97
C ASP A 18 11.40 -9.94 -3.19
N VAL A 19 12.72 -9.95 -3.32
CA VAL A 19 13.51 -8.73 -3.52
C VAL A 19 13.15 -8.00 -4.80
N ASP A 20 12.88 -8.74 -5.89
CA ASP A 20 12.56 -8.16 -7.20
C ASP A 20 11.25 -7.40 -7.15
N PHE A 21 10.24 -7.91 -6.42
CA PHE A 21 9.02 -7.18 -6.16
C PHE A 21 9.30 -5.83 -5.47
N TRP A 22 10.10 -5.83 -4.39
CA TRP A 22 10.38 -4.61 -3.62
C TRP A 22 11.21 -3.61 -4.42
N GLU A 23 12.18 -4.07 -5.20
CA GLU A 23 13.00 -3.22 -6.07
C GLU A 23 12.18 -2.66 -7.24
N GLY A 24 11.28 -3.45 -7.84
CA GLY A 24 10.39 -3.01 -8.91
C GLY A 24 9.45 -1.87 -8.49
N LEU A 25 9.14 -1.73 -7.19
CA LEU A 25 8.37 -0.59 -6.69
C LEU A 25 9.07 0.74 -6.94
N ARG A 26 10.41 0.77 -7.00
CA ARG A 26 11.20 2.01 -7.16
C ARG A 26 11.01 2.70 -8.51
N GLU A 27 10.51 1.98 -9.51
CA GLU A 27 10.27 2.51 -10.86
C GLU A 27 9.09 3.50 -10.92
N TRP A 28 8.21 3.47 -9.92
CA TRP A 28 6.95 4.21 -9.87
C TRP A 28 7.06 5.48 -9.03
N ASP A 29 6.36 6.53 -9.42
CA ASP A 29 6.32 7.80 -8.69
C ASP A 29 5.25 7.79 -7.59
N ILE A 30 4.12 7.14 -7.87
CA ILE A 30 3.03 6.91 -6.93
C ILE A 30 2.62 5.44 -7.00
N ILE A 31 2.44 4.80 -5.85
CA ILE A 31 2.19 3.35 -5.73
C ILE A 31 0.95 3.13 -4.87
N PHE A 32 -0.03 2.40 -5.41
CA PHE A 32 -1.18 1.88 -4.66
C PHE A 32 -1.11 0.36 -4.61
N LEU A 33 -0.88 -0.20 -3.42
CA LEU A 33 -0.94 -1.63 -3.17
C LEU A 33 -2.23 -1.94 -2.42
N ILE A 34 -3.04 -2.84 -2.95
CA ILE A 34 -4.35 -3.22 -2.38
C ILE A 34 -4.37 -4.72 -2.04
N GLU A 35 -5.28 -5.13 -1.16
CA GLU A 35 -5.31 -6.50 -0.61
C GLU A 35 -3.97 -6.88 0.00
N THR A 36 -3.37 -5.94 0.73
CA THR A 36 -2.06 -6.13 1.37
C THR A 36 -2.13 -7.14 2.51
N TRP A 37 -3.33 -7.31 3.10
CA TRP A 37 -3.63 -8.15 4.27
C TRP A 37 -2.77 -7.81 5.49
N VAL A 38 -2.20 -6.61 5.52
CA VAL A 38 -1.34 -6.15 6.61
C VAL A 38 -2.20 -5.56 7.72
N GLU A 39 -2.27 -6.27 8.84
CA GLU A 39 -2.82 -5.77 10.09
C GLU A 39 -1.88 -4.73 10.72
N GLU A 40 -2.41 -3.88 11.61
CA GLU A 40 -1.65 -2.85 12.34
C GLU A 40 -0.39 -3.42 13.01
N ARG A 41 -0.52 -4.54 13.72
CA ARG A 41 0.62 -5.24 14.36
C ARG A 41 1.71 -5.73 13.39
N GLY A 42 1.35 -5.96 12.13
CA GLY A 42 2.28 -6.43 11.09
C GLY A 42 2.94 -5.30 10.32
N TRP A 43 2.50 -4.06 10.54
CA TRP A 43 2.88 -2.91 9.74
C TRP A 43 4.36 -2.57 9.86
N GLU A 44 4.93 -2.53 11.06
CA GLU A 44 6.36 -2.17 11.24
C GLU A 44 7.30 -3.12 10.48
N ARG A 45 6.98 -4.42 10.45
CA ARG A 45 7.74 -5.41 9.68
C ARG A 45 7.68 -5.14 8.18
N ILE A 46 6.54 -4.69 7.67
CA ILE A 46 6.37 -4.36 6.25
C ILE A 46 7.02 -3.02 5.93
N ARG A 47 6.86 -2.01 6.80
CA ARG A 47 7.43 -0.68 6.62
C ARG A 47 8.95 -0.73 6.44
N GLY A 48 9.65 -1.59 7.18
CA GLY A 48 11.10 -1.78 7.03
C GLY A 48 11.55 -2.40 5.69
N ARG A 49 10.63 -2.95 4.88
CA ARG A 49 10.92 -3.51 3.55
C ARG A 49 10.54 -2.57 2.41
N LEU A 50 9.72 -1.55 2.69
CA LEU A 50 9.28 -0.61 1.68
C LEU A 50 10.46 0.26 1.21
N PRO A 51 10.55 0.58 -0.08
CA PRO A 51 11.62 1.43 -0.59
C PRO A 51 11.72 2.77 0.14
N ALA A 52 12.95 3.17 0.44
CA ALA A 52 13.25 4.53 0.90
C ALA A 52 13.00 5.56 -0.21
N GLY A 53 12.84 6.83 0.16
CA GLY A 53 12.55 7.91 -0.78
C GLY A 53 11.06 8.07 -1.11
N TYR A 54 10.19 7.42 -0.35
CA TYR A 54 8.74 7.54 -0.45
C TYR A 54 8.14 7.90 0.91
N SER A 55 7.07 8.68 0.89
CA SER A 55 6.15 8.80 2.02
C SER A 55 5.14 7.66 1.94
N TRP A 56 5.08 6.82 2.98
CA TRP A 56 4.22 5.64 3.04
C TRP A 56 3.06 5.85 4.00
N GLU A 57 1.84 5.64 3.51
CA GLU A 57 0.62 5.58 4.32
C GLU A 57 -0.04 4.21 4.18
N ALA A 58 -0.69 3.75 5.25
CA ALA A 58 -1.36 2.46 5.26
C ALA A 58 -2.76 2.54 5.86
N GLN A 59 -3.70 1.90 5.18
CA GLN A 59 -4.95 1.46 5.77
C GLN A 59 -4.80 -0.02 6.12
N HIS A 60 -4.83 -0.33 7.41
CA HIS A 60 -4.61 -1.71 7.87
C HIS A 60 -5.81 -2.60 7.57
N ALA A 61 -5.51 -3.85 7.20
CA ALA A 61 -6.51 -4.89 7.08
C ALA A 61 -7.15 -5.17 8.44
N LYS A 62 -8.47 -5.41 8.45
CA LYS A 62 -9.20 -5.75 9.67
C LYS A 62 -9.84 -7.13 9.56
N LYS A 63 -10.02 -7.77 10.71
CA LYS A 63 -10.85 -8.97 10.81
C LYS A 63 -12.31 -8.58 10.92
N LYS A 64 -13.14 -9.10 10.01
CA LYS A 64 -14.59 -9.00 10.10
C LYS A 64 -15.22 -10.15 10.92
N ASN A 65 -14.50 -11.26 11.09
CA ASN A 65 -14.98 -12.47 11.76
C ASN A 65 -14.00 -12.96 12.83
N LYS A 66 -14.50 -13.72 13.83
CA LYS A 66 -13.67 -14.35 14.88
C LYS A 66 -12.67 -15.36 14.30
N LYS A 67 -13.06 -16.09 13.25
CA LYS A 67 -12.21 -17.04 12.52
C LYS A 67 -11.84 -16.47 11.14
N GLY A 68 -10.66 -16.85 10.63
CA GLY A 68 -10.14 -16.38 9.34
C GLY A 68 -9.03 -15.33 9.46
N ARG A 69 -8.51 -14.90 8.30
CA ARG A 69 -7.49 -13.84 8.18
C ARG A 69 -8.13 -12.45 8.15
N ALA A 70 -7.34 -11.43 8.46
CA ALA A 70 -7.73 -10.07 8.15
C ALA A 70 -7.89 -9.90 6.63
N MET A 71 -8.82 -9.06 6.20
CA MET A 71 -9.14 -8.86 4.78
C MET A 71 -8.90 -7.40 4.38
N GLY A 72 -8.62 -7.19 3.09
CA GLY A 72 -8.37 -5.88 2.53
C GLY A 72 -7.01 -5.31 2.93
N GLY A 73 -7.00 -4.02 3.26
CA GLY A 73 -5.79 -3.26 3.53
C GLY A 73 -5.20 -2.66 2.26
N MET A 74 -4.68 -1.45 2.40
CA MET A 74 -4.12 -0.65 1.32
C MET A 74 -2.84 0.04 1.80
N VAL A 75 -1.85 0.17 0.92
CA VAL A 75 -0.63 0.93 1.16
C VAL A 75 -0.43 1.89 0.00
N LEU A 76 -0.21 3.17 0.32
CA LEU A 76 0.09 4.23 -0.62
C LEU A 76 1.54 4.67 -0.42
N GLY A 77 2.33 4.69 -1.49
CA GLY A 77 3.66 5.28 -1.53
C GLY A 77 3.70 6.45 -2.49
N ILE A 78 4.13 7.62 -2.03
CA ILE A 78 4.34 8.80 -2.88
C ILE A 78 5.82 9.16 -2.83
N ARG A 79 6.48 9.23 -3.98
CA ARG A 79 7.90 9.60 -4.06
C ARG A 79 8.10 11.00 -3.46
N VAL A 80 9.13 11.13 -2.62
CA VAL A 80 9.49 12.42 -2.01
C VAL A 80 9.79 13.44 -3.10
N GLY A 81 9.26 14.65 -2.95
CA GLY A 81 9.38 15.74 -3.94
C GLY A 81 8.18 15.88 -4.87
N ILE A 82 7.21 14.96 -4.82
CA ILE A 82 5.91 15.14 -5.48
C ILE A 82 5.01 15.98 -4.57
N GLU A 83 4.59 17.14 -5.06
CA GLU A 83 3.60 17.96 -4.37
C GLU A 83 2.20 17.35 -4.47
N THR A 84 1.55 17.18 -3.32
CA THR A 84 0.15 16.71 -3.24
C THR A 84 -0.76 17.86 -2.86
N VAL A 85 -1.75 18.18 -3.69
CA VAL A 85 -2.73 19.24 -3.42
C VAL A 85 -4.08 18.63 -3.08
N GLY A 86 -4.72 19.09 -2.01
CA GLY A 86 -6.12 18.72 -1.71
C GLY A 86 -6.33 17.31 -1.11
N VAL A 87 -5.32 16.74 -0.44
CA VAL A 87 -5.45 15.43 0.22
C VAL A 87 -6.55 15.48 1.28
N ARG A 88 -7.70 14.85 1.00
CA ARG A 88 -8.76 14.63 1.99
C ARG A 88 -8.58 13.25 2.60
N LYS A 89 -8.40 13.22 3.91
CA LYS A 89 -8.36 11.98 4.70
C LYS A 89 -9.74 11.76 5.29
N GLU A 90 -10.51 10.84 4.71
CA GLU A 90 -11.77 10.42 5.31
C GLU A 90 -11.52 9.21 6.20
N LYS A 91 -12.05 9.25 7.43
CA LYS A 91 -12.06 8.08 8.31
C LYS A 91 -13.12 7.11 7.81
N GLY A 92 -12.73 6.20 6.93
CA GLY A 92 -13.58 5.15 6.36
C GLY A 92 -12.75 3.98 5.86
N GLU A 93 -13.34 2.80 5.74
CA GLU A 93 -12.72 1.67 5.04
C GLU A 93 -12.91 1.85 3.53
N GLY A 94 -11.83 1.73 2.75
CA GLY A 94 -11.97 1.73 1.29
C GLY A 94 -12.77 0.51 0.85
N VAL A 95 -13.87 0.73 0.14
CA VAL A 95 -14.68 -0.36 -0.40
C VAL A 95 -14.13 -0.70 -1.78
N MET A 96 -13.63 -1.93 -1.94
CA MET A 96 -13.30 -2.46 -3.26
C MET A 96 -14.35 -3.51 -3.65
N GLU A 97 -15.09 -3.21 -4.70
CA GLU A 97 -15.99 -4.16 -5.34
C GLU A 97 -15.21 -4.98 -6.36
N ARG A 98 -15.46 -6.29 -6.40
CA ARG A 98 -14.94 -7.16 -7.44
C ARG A 98 -15.91 -7.08 -8.62
N VAL A 99 -15.43 -6.57 -9.75
CA VAL A 99 -16.14 -6.61 -11.05
C VAL A 99 -15.84 -7.89 -11.80
#